data_AF-A0A645FIJ7-F1
#
_entry.id   AF-A0A645FIJ7-F1
#
_cell.length_a   1.000
_cell.length_b   1.000
_cell.length_c   1.000
_cell.angle_alpha   90.00
_cell.angle_beta   90.00
_cell.angle_gamma   90.00
#
_symmetry.space_group_name_H-M   'P 1'
#
loop_
_entity.id
_entity.type
_entity.pdbx_description
1 polymer ?
#
loop_
_entity_poly.entity_id
_entity_poly.type
_entity_poly.pdbx_seq_one_letter_code
_entity_poly.pdbx_strand_id
1 'polypeptide(L)'
;MILVVSPSQKDYKEKLQHVIAHEYCHSMDKSCLGESNMLDSIISEGKAESFANIAFPEGKSRLSADLSRDEELKVWTEIKDKLSSKDGSFIGPILNGTKEGVPEFAGYRLGNKIVKQFIQKNPNTSIQQWINMKPKELFEKSQYVDNWN
;
A
#
# COMPACT_ATOMS: atom_id res chain seq x y z
N MET A 1 13.18 2.53 8.41
CA MET A 1 12.60 1.21 8.70
C MET A 1 12.64 0.98 10.20
N ILE A 2 11.47 0.89 10.82
CA ILE A 2 11.32 0.68 12.28
C ILE A 2 10.34 -0.47 12.46
N LEU A 3 10.76 -1.54 13.13
CA LEU A 3 9.89 -2.67 13.46
C LEU A 3 9.15 -2.38 14.77
N VAL A 4 7.83 -2.27 14.73
CA VAL A 4 7.01 -2.08 15.94
C VAL A 4 5.97 -3.18 16.03
N VAL A 5 6.17 -4.10 16.99
CA VAL A 5 5.17 -5.11 17.36
C VAL A 5 5.11 -5.19 18.89
N SER A 6 3.93 -5.04 19.46
CA SER A 6 3.76 -5.18 20.91
C SER A 6 3.79 -6.67 21.28
N PRO A 7 4.72 -7.12 22.14
CA PRO A 7 4.81 -8.52 22.56
C PRO A 7 3.62 -8.98 23.40
N SER A 8 2.77 -8.05 23.87
CA SER A 8 1.53 -8.35 24.61
C SER A 8 0.35 -8.75 23.72
N GLN A 9 0.49 -8.65 22.39
CA GLN A 9 -0.58 -9.09 21.47
C GLN A 9 -0.59 -10.61 21.31
N LYS A 10 -1.79 -11.19 21.28
CA LYS A 10 -1.99 -12.66 21.23
C LYS A 10 -1.32 -13.33 20.01
N ASP A 11 -1.21 -12.59 18.92
CA ASP A 11 -0.74 -12.98 17.58
C ASP A 11 0.57 -12.26 17.20
N TYR A 12 1.38 -11.88 18.19
CA TYR A 12 2.59 -11.06 17.95
C TYR A 12 3.61 -11.74 17.04
N LYS A 13 3.67 -13.07 16.99
CA LYS A 13 4.65 -13.80 16.15
C LYS A 13 4.27 -13.71 14.68
N GLU A 14 3.00 -13.97 14.37
CA GLU A 14 2.43 -13.88 13.03
C GLU A 14 2.53 -12.43 12.52
N LYS A 15 2.23 -11.46 13.39
CA LYS A 15 2.43 -10.04 13.09
C LYS A 15 3.89 -9.68 12.85
N LEU A 16 4.80 -10.20 13.67
CA LEU A 16 6.23 -9.95 13.49
C LEU A 16 6.74 -10.49 12.15
N GLN A 17 6.30 -11.68 11.74
CA GLN A 17 6.61 -12.22 10.42
C GLN A 17 6.08 -11.34 9.28
N HIS A 18 4.82 -10.89 9.38
CA HIS A 18 4.20 -10.00 8.40
C HIS A 18 4.97 -8.67 8.29
N VAL A 19 5.27 -8.02 9.42
CA VAL A 19 6.01 -6.75 9.44
C VAL A 19 7.42 -6.93 8.88
N ILE A 20 8.11 -8.03 9.22
CA ILE A 20 9.43 -8.33 8.64
C ILE A 20 9.32 -8.46 7.11
N ALA A 21 8.30 -9.14 6.59
CA ALA A 21 8.10 -9.28 5.15
C ALA A 21 7.82 -7.93 4.48
N HIS A 22 6.95 -7.12 5.07
CA HIS A 22 6.61 -5.78 4.59
C HIS A 22 7.90 -4.92 4.47
N GLU A 23 8.66 -4.85 5.55
CA GLU A 23 9.87 -4.03 5.62
C GLU A 23 11.01 -4.60 4.76
N TYR A 24 11.10 -5.93 4.63
CA TYR A 24 12.00 -6.57 3.67
C TYR A 24 11.66 -6.20 2.23
N CYS A 25 10.37 -6.06 1.87
CA CYS A 25 9.96 -5.63 0.55
C CYS A 25 10.50 -4.24 0.19
N HIS A 26 10.45 -3.29 1.12
CA HIS A 26 11.04 -1.95 0.91
C HIS A 26 12.54 -2.02 0.61
N SER A 27 13.26 -2.97 1.21
CA SER A 27 14.69 -3.17 0.91
C SER A 27 14.95 -3.75 -0.49
N MET A 28 13.98 -4.43 -1.09
CA MET A 28 14.04 -4.98 -2.44
C MET A 28 13.55 -4.00 -3.51
N ASP A 29 12.63 -3.09 -3.16
CA ASP A 29 12.03 -2.14 -4.10
C ASP A 29 13.01 -1.02 -4.47
N LYS A 30 13.63 -1.17 -5.64
CA LYS A 30 14.52 -0.15 -6.22
C LYS A 30 13.79 0.93 -7.01
N SER A 31 12.48 0.81 -7.18
CA SER A 31 11.70 1.72 -8.02
C SER A 31 11.33 3.03 -7.33
N CYS A 32 11.43 3.07 -6.00
CA CYS A 32 11.09 4.23 -5.15
C CYS A 32 12.33 4.94 -4.57
N LEU A 33 13.50 4.83 -5.21
CA LEU A 33 14.73 5.49 -4.75
C LEU A 33 14.70 7.00 -5.05
N GLY A 34 14.40 7.83 -4.03
CA GLY A 34 14.43 9.30 -4.13
C GLY A 34 13.32 10.00 -3.34
N GLU A 35 13.07 11.28 -3.63
CA GLU A 35 11.88 11.99 -3.13
C GLU A 35 10.61 11.36 -3.73
N SER A 36 9.75 10.79 -2.88
CA SER A 36 8.47 10.20 -3.29
C SER A 36 7.37 11.27 -3.40
N ASN A 37 6.51 11.13 -4.41
CA ASN A 37 5.22 11.81 -4.44
C ASN A 37 4.11 10.94 -3.78
N MET A 38 2.88 11.44 -3.75
CA MET A 38 1.72 10.73 -3.21
C MET A 38 1.54 9.33 -3.85
N LEU A 39 1.58 9.25 -5.18
CA LEU A 39 1.44 7.98 -5.89
C LEU A 39 2.57 7.01 -5.56
N ASP A 40 3.81 7.48 -5.59
CA ASP A 40 4.98 6.68 -5.24
C ASP A 40 4.84 6.09 -3.84
N SER A 41 4.40 6.91 -2.88
CA SER A 41 4.21 6.50 -1.49
C SER A 41 3.10 5.44 -1.36
N ILE A 42 1.93 5.66 -1.98
CA ILE A 42 0.82 4.70 -1.95
C ILE A 42 1.22 3.36 -2.59
N ILE A 43 1.89 3.39 -3.74
CA ILE A 43 2.28 2.15 -4.43
C ILE A 43 3.41 1.43 -3.69
N SER A 44 4.37 2.15 -3.12
CA SER A 44 5.45 1.54 -2.32
C SER A 44 4.87 0.78 -1.12
N GLU A 45 3.99 1.41 -0.36
CA GLU A 45 3.31 0.74 0.76
C GLU A 45 2.40 -0.40 0.30
N GLY A 46 1.71 -0.21 -0.83
CA GLY A 46 0.87 -1.23 -1.43
C GLY A 46 1.63 -2.49 -1.85
N LYS A 47 2.84 -2.32 -2.38
CA LYS A 47 3.73 -3.43 -2.76
C LYS A 47 4.21 -4.18 -1.54
N ALA A 48 4.68 -3.46 -0.53
CA ALA A 48 5.15 -4.04 0.72
C ALA A 48 4.04 -4.83 1.43
N GLU A 49 2.85 -4.26 1.51
CA GLU A 49 1.70 -4.91 2.12
C GLU A 49 1.20 -6.11 1.29
N SER A 50 1.19 -6.01 -0.04
CA SER A 50 0.83 -7.15 -0.91
C SER A 50 1.83 -8.30 -0.80
N PHE A 51 3.13 -7.99 -0.78
CA PHE A 51 4.20 -8.98 -0.59
C PHE A 51 4.04 -9.71 0.75
N ALA A 52 3.84 -8.95 1.84
CA ALA A 52 3.63 -9.52 3.17
C ALA A 52 2.40 -10.43 3.23
N ASN A 53 1.28 -10.01 2.63
CA ASN A 53 0.05 -10.82 2.55
C ASN A 53 0.24 -12.13 1.77
N ILE A 54 1.11 -12.13 0.74
CA ILE A 54 1.44 -13.35 -0.03
C ILE A 54 2.34 -14.28 0.79
N ALA A 55 3.35 -13.72 1.46
CA ALA A 55 4.33 -14.50 2.23
C ALA A 55 3.75 -15.07 3.53
N PHE A 56 2.89 -14.31 4.22
CA PHE A 56 2.34 -14.62 5.53
C PHE A 56 0.83 -14.35 5.60
N PRO A 57 -0.01 -15.18 4.95
CA PRO A 57 -1.45 -14.93 4.84
C PRO A 57 -2.21 -15.00 6.17
N GLU A 58 -1.64 -15.62 7.20
CA GLU A 58 -2.19 -15.70 8.55
C GLU A 58 -1.82 -14.47 9.41
N GLY A 59 -0.84 -13.68 8.99
CA GLY A 59 -0.35 -12.48 9.69
C GLY A 59 -1.15 -11.21 9.41
N LYS A 60 -2.37 -11.34 8.86
CA LYS A 60 -3.21 -10.22 8.41
C LYS A 60 -3.35 -9.17 9.51
N SER A 61 -2.95 -7.95 9.17
CA SER A 61 -3.05 -6.79 10.04
C SER A 61 -4.26 -5.93 9.64
N ARG A 62 -4.52 -4.87 10.41
CA ARG A 62 -5.50 -3.84 10.01
C ARG A 62 -5.14 -3.18 8.67
N LEU A 63 -3.85 -3.11 8.32
CA LEU A 63 -3.38 -2.59 7.03
C LEU A 63 -3.76 -3.50 5.86
N SER A 64 -3.99 -4.79 6.14
CA SER A 64 -4.37 -5.79 5.15
C SER A 64 -5.86 -5.78 4.80
N ALA A 65 -6.68 -5.07 5.60
CA ALA A 65 -8.12 -4.97 5.42
C ALA A 65 -8.46 -3.98 4.30
N ASP A 66 -9.38 -4.35 3.41
CA ASP A 66 -9.83 -3.46 2.35
C ASP A 66 -10.68 -2.32 2.93
N LEU A 67 -10.59 -1.13 2.33
CA LEU A 67 -11.53 -0.03 2.62
C LEU A 67 -12.94 -0.43 2.16
N SER A 68 -13.96 0.04 2.86
CA SER A 68 -15.32 -0.01 2.30
C SER A 68 -15.38 0.86 1.03
N ARG A 69 -16.36 0.59 0.16
CA ARG A 69 -16.47 1.32 -1.11
C ARG A 69 -16.58 2.84 -0.92
N ASP A 70 -17.31 3.29 0.09
CA ASP A 70 -17.50 4.71 0.38
C ASP A 70 -16.23 5.36 0.96
N GLU A 71 -15.53 4.65 1.85
CA GLU A 71 -14.23 5.09 2.37
C GLU A 71 -13.20 5.22 1.23
N GLU A 72 -13.15 4.23 0.35
CA GLU A 72 -12.24 4.21 -0.79
C GLU A 72 -12.55 5.33 -1.79
N LEU A 73 -13.84 5.55 -2.10
CA LEU A 73 -14.28 6.64 -2.96
C LEU A 73 -13.88 8.00 -2.39
N LYS A 74 -14.05 8.17 -1.07
CA LYS A 74 -13.67 9.41 -0.37
C LYS A 74 -12.17 9.66 -0.49
N VAL A 75 -11.35 8.68 -0.10
CA VAL A 75 -9.88 8.78 -0.17
C VAL A 75 -9.43 9.03 -1.60
N TRP A 76 -9.98 8.29 -2.57
CA TRP A 76 -9.64 8.44 -3.98
C TRP A 76 -9.96 9.84 -4.51
N THR A 77 -11.13 10.37 -4.18
CA THR A 77 -11.56 11.72 -4.59
C THR A 77 -10.63 12.81 -4.05
N GLU A 78 -10.11 12.64 -2.82
CA GLU A 78 -9.18 13.59 -2.22
C GLU A 78 -7.79 13.59 -2.89
N ILE A 79 -7.33 12.45 -3.42
CA ILE A 79 -5.96 12.33 -3.94
C ILE A 79 -5.82 12.32 -5.47
N LYS A 80 -6.87 11.99 -6.23
CA LYS A 80 -6.76 11.71 -7.68
C LYS A 80 -6.11 12.83 -8.48
N ASP A 81 -6.36 14.09 -8.10
CA ASP A 81 -5.81 15.28 -8.77
C ASP A 81 -4.48 15.76 -8.16
N LYS A 82 -3.99 15.04 -7.13
CA LYS A 82 -2.78 15.37 -6.35
C LYS A 82 -1.78 14.21 -6.27
N LEU A 83 -1.89 13.23 -7.17
CA LEU A 83 -1.03 12.05 -7.20
C LEU A 83 0.47 12.39 -7.36
N SER A 84 0.80 13.48 -8.05
CA SER A 84 2.17 13.97 -8.21
C SER A 84 2.64 14.90 -7.09
N SER A 85 1.81 15.19 -6.09
CA SER A 85 2.17 16.05 -4.96
C SER A 85 3.32 15.45 -4.16
N LYS A 86 4.29 16.28 -3.79
CA LYS A 86 5.40 15.95 -2.87
C LYS A 86 5.23 16.60 -1.49
N ASP A 87 4.09 17.23 -1.23
CA ASP A 87 3.84 17.92 0.03
C ASP A 87 3.62 16.91 1.16
N GLY A 88 4.62 16.77 2.03
CA GLY A 88 4.56 15.87 3.18
C GLY A 88 3.41 16.19 4.16
N SER A 89 2.97 17.45 4.23
CA SER A 89 1.82 17.85 5.04
C SER A 89 0.48 17.38 4.47
N PHE A 90 0.45 17.02 3.19
CA PHE A 90 -0.68 16.36 2.55
C PHE A 90 -0.54 14.84 2.52
N ILE A 91 0.66 14.33 2.19
CA ILE A 91 0.92 12.88 2.07
C ILE A 91 0.72 12.15 3.40
N GLY A 92 1.34 12.64 4.48
CA GLY A 92 1.30 11.98 5.79
C GLY A 92 -0.12 11.74 6.32
N PRO A 93 -1.01 12.75 6.31
CA PRO A 93 -2.42 12.59 6.70
C PRO A 93 -3.20 11.58 5.86
N ILE A 94 -2.98 11.52 4.55
CA ILE A 94 -3.66 10.53 3.70
C ILE A 94 -3.14 9.11 3.94
N LEU A 95 -1.82 8.94 4.07
CA LEU A 95 -1.25 7.62 4.32
C LEU A 95 -1.74 7.03 5.63
N ASN A 96 -1.71 7.81 6.71
CA ASN A 96 -1.97 7.33 8.07
C ASN A 96 -3.44 7.46 8.50
N GLY A 97 -4.21 8.35 7.86
CA GLY A 97 -5.56 8.71 8.27
C GLY A 97 -5.62 10.03 9.03
N THR A 98 -6.83 10.58 9.15
CA THR A 98 -7.14 11.84 9.83
C THR A 98 -8.33 11.68 10.77
N LYS A 99 -8.41 12.52 11.81
CA LYS A 99 -9.59 12.53 12.68
C LYS A 99 -10.83 13.03 11.95
N GLU A 100 -10.61 13.81 10.89
CA GLU A 100 -11.60 14.49 10.05
C GLU A 100 -12.15 13.57 8.94
N GLY A 101 -11.80 12.28 8.97
CA GLY A 101 -12.53 11.23 8.28
C GLY A 101 -11.80 10.56 7.12
N VAL A 102 -10.49 10.69 7.01
CA VAL A 102 -9.67 9.73 6.25
C VAL A 102 -9.43 8.52 7.17
N PRO A 103 -9.83 7.29 6.77
CA PRO A 103 -9.65 6.12 7.62
C PRO A 103 -8.20 5.86 8.00
N GLU A 104 -8.00 5.18 9.13
CA GLU A 104 -6.67 4.76 9.57
C GLU A 104 -5.99 3.91 8.48
N PHE A 105 -4.73 4.21 8.21
CA PHE A 105 -3.90 3.55 7.20
C PHE A 105 -4.50 3.57 5.78
N ALA A 106 -5.31 4.59 5.44
CA ALA A 106 -6.01 4.66 4.15
C ALA A 106 -5.07 4.50 2.95
N GLY A 107 -3.90 5.17 2.95
CA GLY A 107 -2.94 5.04 1.85
C GLY A 107 -2.36 3.63 1.69
N TYR A 108 -2.06 2.95 2.80
CA TYR A 108 -1.57 1.56 2.79
C TYR A 108 -2.64 0.60 2.26
N ARG A 109 -3.87 0.74 2.75
CA ARG A 109 -5.01 -0.11 2.38
C ARG A 109 -5.39 0.09 0.91
N LEU A 110 -5.42 1.35 0.46
CA LEU A 110 -5.65 1.69 -0.95
C LEU A 110 -4.53 1.18 -1.85
N GLY A 111 -3.27 1.37 -1.46
CA GLY A 111 -2.11 0.85 -2.19
C GLY A 111 -2.16 -0.67 -2.32
N ASN A 112 -2.45 -1.38 -1.23
CA ASN A 112 -2.59 -2.84 -1.22
C ASN A 112 -3.68 -3.30 -2.21
N LYS A 113 -4.83 -2.61 -2.24
CA LYS A 113 -5.90 -2.90 -3.20
C LYS A 113 -5.45 -2.69 -4.65
N ILE A 114 -4.78 -1.58 -4.95
CA ILE A 114 -4.26 -1.28 -6.29
C ILE A 114 -3.29 -2.38 -6.75
N VAL A 115 -2.35 -2.78 -5.89
CA VAL A 115 -1.37 -3.82 -6.22
C VAL A 115 -2.01 -5.20 -6.36
N LYS A 116 -2.95 -5.58 -5.48
CA LYS A 116 -3.75 -6.81 -5.64
C LYS A 116 -4.48 -6.83 -6.99
N GLN A 117 -5.10 -5.72 -7.38
CA GLN A 117 -5.79 -5.60 -8.67
C GLN A 117 -4.81 -5.75 -9.85
N PHE A 118 -3.62 -5.13 -9.76
CA PHE A 118 -2.55 -5.35 -10.72
C PHE A 118 -2.18 -6.83 -10.84
N ILE A 119 -1.92 -7.51 -9.72
CA ILE A 119 -1.51 -8.93 -9.70
C ILE A 119 -2.60 -9.81 -10.35
N GLN A 120 -3.88 -9.57 -10.02
CA GLN A 120 -5.01 -10.30 -10.59
C GLN A 120 -5.12 -10.13 -12.11
N LYS A 121 -4.88 -8.92 -12.63
CA LYS A 121 -4.95 -8.61 -14.06
C LYS A 121 -3.69 -9.02 -14.83
N ASN A 122 -2.58 -9.24 -14.14
CA ASN A 122 -1.27 -9.54 -14.74
C ASN A 122 -0.65 -10.81 -14.13
N PRO A 123 -1.33 -11.98 -14.17
CA PRO A 123 -0.96 -13.18 -13.39
C PRO A 123 0.41 -13.78 -13.76
N ASN A 124 0.93 -13.45 -14.95
CA ASN A 124 2.24 -13.91 -15.42
C ASN A 124 3.40 -13.03 -14.94
N THR A 125 3.12 -11.94 -14.21
CA THR A 125 4.16 -11.06 -13.66
C THR A 125 4.64 -11.62 -12.32
N SER A 126 5.89 -12.03 -12.26
CA SER A 126 6.53 -12.53 -11.04
C SER A 126 6.63 -11.45 -9.95
N ILE A 127 6.78 -11.90 -8.69
CA ILE A 127 6.98 -11.03 -7.52
C ILE A 127 8.12 -10.03 -7.75
N GLN A 128 9.27 -10.51 -8.20
CA GLN A 128 10.42 -9.65 -8.45
C GLN A 128 10.15 -8.60 -9.54
N GLN A 129 9.38 -8.95 -10.58
CA GLN A 129 9.06 -8.02 -11.65
C GLN A 129 8.16 -6.88 -11.17
N TRP A 130 7.08 -7.17 -10.43
CA TRP A 130 6.18 -6.11 -9.98
C TRP A 130 6.71 -5.31 -8.80
N ILE A 131 7.56 -5.89 -7.94
CA ILE A 131 8.29 -5.12 -6.91
C ILE A 131 9.19 -4.07 -7.57
N ASN A 132 9.92 -4.43 -8.64
CA ASN A 132 10.82 -3.48 -9.33
C ASN A 132 10.10 -2.56 -10.34
N MET A 133 8.81 -2.74 -10.56
CA MET A 133 8.03 -1.93 -11.51
C MET A 133 7.85 -0.50 -10.98
N LYS A 134 7.96 0.51 -11.85
CA LYS A 134 7.76 1.91 -11.44
C LYS A 134 6.33 2.13 -10.93
N PRO A 135 6.12 2.93 -9.87
CA PRO A 135 4.78 3.20 -9.31
C PRO A 135 3.73 3.58 -10.34
N LYS A 136 4.05 4.52 -11.24
CA LYS A 136 3.17 4.96 -12.32
C LYS A 136 2.78 3.82 -13.27
N GLU A 137 3.75 2.99 -13.68
CA GLU A 137 3.50 1.87 -14.58
C GLU A 137 2.59 0.82 -13.93
N LEU A 138 2.87 0.47 -12.66
CA LEU A 138 2.03 -0.47 -11.90
C LEU A 138 0.61 0.07 -11.76
N PHE A 139 0.47 1.35 -11.42
CA PHE A 139 -0.82 2.02 -11.28
C PHE A 139 -1.62 1.98 -12.59
N GLU A 140 -1.02 2.32 -13.72
CA GLU A 140 -1.69 2.27 -15.03
C GLU A 140 -2.11 0.83 -15.40
N LYS A 141 -1.21 -0.15 -15.22
CA LYS A 141 -1.49 -1.57 -15.50
C LYS A 141 -2.46 -2.21 -14.52
N SER A 142 -2.67 -1.62 -13.34
CA SER A 142 -3.71 -2.05 -12.39
C SER A 142 -5.11 -1.73 -12.91
N GLN A 143 -5.24 -0.74 -13.80
CA GLN A 143 -6.54 -0.25 -14.28
C GLN A 143 -7.48 0.12 -13.10
N TYR A 144 -6.92 0.65 -12.01
CA TYR A 144 -7.69 0.99 -10.81
C TYR A 144 -8.75 2.07 -11.08
N VAL A 145 -8.45 3.02 -11.96
CA VAL A 145 -9.35 4.14 -12.31
C VAL A 145 -10.67 3.62 -12.90
N ASP A 146 -10.66 2.49 -13.59
CA ASP A 146 -11.86 1.90 -14.21
C ASP A 146 -12.93 1.50 -13.19
N ASN A 147 -12.58 1.38 -11.91
CA ASN A 147 -13.53 1.10 -10.82
C ASN A 147 -14.50 2.28 -10.55
N TRP A 148 -14.19 3.46 -11.10
CA TRP A 148 -14.87 4.74 -10.83
C TRP A 148 -15.42 5.42 -12.09
N ASN A 149 -15.37 4.73 -13.24
CA ASN A 149 -15.97 5.16 -14.51
C ASN A 149 -17.43 4.70 -14.64
#